data_AF-A0A9E4RPB2-F1
#
_entry.id   AF-A0A9E4RPB2-F1
#
_cell.length_a   1.000
_cell.length_b   1.000
_cell.length_c   1.000
_cell.angle_alpha   90.00
_cell.angle_beta   90.00
_cell.angle_gamma   90.00
#
_symmetry.space_group_name_H-M   'P 1'
#
loop_
_entity.id
_entity.type
_entity.pdbx_description
1 polymer ?
#
loop_
_entity_poly.entity_id
_entity_poly.type
_entity_poly.pdbx_seq_one_letter_code
_entity_poly.pdbx_strand_id
1 'polypeptide(L)' 'MGKATGFLEFGREPPERRPVAERLKDWRENYGEWPEEKARDQGARCMNCALPFCLKGCPLGNLIP' A
#
# COMPACT_ATOMS: atom_id res chain seq x y z
N MET A 1 1.99 -7.50 10.26
CA MET A 1 3.04 -6.70 9.59
C MET A 1 4.39 -7.28 9.92
N GLY A 2 5.38 -7.19 9.03
CA GLY A 2 6.75 -7.56 9.40
C GLY A 2 7.11 -9.01 9.23
N LYS A 3 6.88 -9.60 8.05
CA LYS A 3 7.81 -10.65 7.63
C LYS A 3 9.15 -9.95 7.41
N ALA A 4 10.19 -10.31 8.17
CA ALA A 4 11.49 -9.61 8.12
C ALA A 4 12.05 -9.50 6.68
N THR A 5 11.76 -10.50 5.84
CA THR A 5 12.15 -10.58 4.43
C THR A 5 11.02 -10.24 3.46
N GLY A 6 9.84 -9.81 3.95
CA GLY A 6 8.65 -9.59 3.11
C GLY A 6 8.88 -8.56 1.99
N PHE A 7 9.72 -7.55 2.21
CA PHE A 7 10.06 -6.56 1.19
C PHE A 7 10.94 -7.11 0.05
N LEU A 8 11.64 -8.23 0.28
CA LEU A 8 12.45 -8.96 -0.71
C LEU A 8 11.61 -9.96 -1.49
N GLU A 9 10.62 -10.57 -0.84
CA GLU A 9 9.81 -11.65 -1.42
C GLU A 9 8.63 -11.12 -2.23
N PHE A 10 7.98 -10.05 -1.77
CA PHE A 10 6.83 -9.48 -2.45
C PHE A 10 7.25 -8.19 -3.15
N GLY A 11 7.03 -8.07 -4.45
CA GLY A 11 7.20 -6.80 -5.17
C GLY A 11 6.22 -5.73 -4.68
N ARG A 12 6.53 -4.45 -4.91
CA ARG A 12 5.54 -3.38 -4.71
C ARG A 12 4.50 -3.45 -5.83
N GLU A 13 3.26 -3.61 -5.45
CA GLU A 13 2.11 -3.59 -6.36
C GLU A 13 1.15 -2.47 -5.93
N PRO A 14 0.59 -1.66 -6.86
CA PRO A 14 -0.54 -0.80 -6.55
C PRO A 14 -1.88 -1.57 -6.68
N PRO A 15 -2.98 -1.08 -6.08
CA PRO A 15 -4.29 -1.64 -6.37
C PRO A 15 -4.64 -1.45 -7.85
N GLU A 16 -5.53 -2.30 -8.37
CA GLU A 16 -5.97 -2.24 -9.76
C GLU A 16 -6.53 -0.86 -10.08
N ARG A 17 -6.31 -0.41 -11.32
CA ARG A 17 -6.79 0.90 -11.78
C ARG A 17 -7.77 0.72 -12.91
N ARG A 18 -8.78 1.57 -12.95
CA ARG A 18 -9.74 1.58 -14.05
C ARG A 18 -9.08 1.94 -15.38
N PRO A 19 -9.52 1.34 -16.50
CA PRO A 19 -9.00 1.67 -17.83
C PRO A 19 -9.13 3.16 -18.15
N VAL A 20 -8.15 3.71 -18.87
CA VAL A 20 -8.12 5.13 -19.24
C VAL A 20 -9.38 5.55 -20.01
N ALA A 21 -9.83 4.73 -20.95
CA ALA A 21 -11.00 5.03 -21.79
C ALA A 21 -12.31 5.13 -21.00
N GLU A 22 -12.41 4.47 -19.84
CA GLU A 22 -13.58 4.55 -18.97
C GLU A 22 -13.52 5.78 -18.06
N ARG A 23 -12.37 6.03 -17.42
CA ARG A 23 -12.20 7.15 -16.49
C ARG A 23 -12.18 8.53 -17.16
N LEU A 24 -12.17 8.61 -18.49
CA LEU A 24 -12.39 9.85 -19.23
C LEU A 24 -13.87 10.25 -19.33
N LYS A 25 -14.78 9.33 -19.01
CA LYS A 25 -16.23 9.49 -19.18
C LYS A 25 -16.97 9.79 -17.88
N ASP A 26 -16.29 9.73 -16.74
CA ASP A 26 -16.86 9.95 -15.42
C ASP A 26 -15.83 10.49 -14.41
N TRP A 27 -16.31 10.79 -13.20
CA TRP A 27 -15.52 11.32 -12.08
C TRP A 27 -15.46 10.34 -10.90
N ARG A 28 -15.62 9.05 -11.15
CA ARG A 28 -15.60 8.03 -10.08
C ARG A 28 -14.16 7.70 -9.68
N GLU A 29 -14.02 7.07 -8.52
CA GLU A 29 -12.73 6.61 -7.99
C GLU A 29 -11.97 5.77 -9.03
N ASN A 30 -10.65 5.99 -9.12
CA ASN A 30 -9.79 5.36 -10.11
C ASN A 30 -9.20 4.04 -9.59
N TYR A 31 -8.91 3.97 -8.30
CA TYR A 31 -8.37 2.78 -7.67
C TYR A 31 -9.48 1.80 -7.30
N GLY A 32 -9.28 0.54 -7.66
CA GLY A 32 -10.09 -0.57 -7.18
C GLY A 32 -9.78 -0.92 -5.73
N GLU A 33 -10.66 -1.71 -5.14
CA GLU A 33 -10.44 -2.27 -3.81
C GLU A 33 -9.27 -3.25 -3.83
N TRP A 34 -8.58 -3.37 -2.69
CA TRP A 34 -7.55 -4.38 -2.52
C TRP A 34 -8.18 -5.74 -2.23
N PRO A 35 -7.80 -6.80 -2.96
CA PRO A 35 -8.01 -8.16 -2.48
C PRO A 35 -7.27 -8.36 -1.15
N GLU A 36 -7.90 -9.02 -0.18
CA GLU A 36 -7.34 -9.18 1.17
C GLU A 36 -5.94 -9.82 1.16
N GLU A 37 -5.74 -10.84 0.33
CA GLU A 37 -4.44 -11.51 0.16
C GLU A 37 -3.36 -10.53 -0.29
N LYS A 38 -3.62 -9.73 -1.32
CA LYS A 38 -2.66 -8.74 -1.81
C LYS A 38 -2.41 -7.63 -0.79
N ALA A 39 -3.44 -7.18 -0.07
CA ALA A 39 -3.27 -6.21 1.02
C ALA A 39 -2.35 -6.76 2.12
N ARG A 40 -2.50 -8.04 2.45
CA ARG A 40 -1.67 -8.74 3.43
C ARG A 40 -0.21 -8.82 2.99
N ASP A 41 0.04 -9.17 1.73
CA ASP A 41 1.39 -9.23 1.16
C ASP A 41 2.05 -7.85 1.12
N GLN A 42 1.32 -6.82 0.68
CA GLN A 42 1.83 -5.45 0.69
C GLN A 42 2.09 -4.94 2.11
N GLY A 43 1.25 -5.29 3.08
CA GLY A 43 1.46 -5.00 4.51
C GLY A 43 2.63 -5.79 5.13
N ALA A 44 2.93 -6.98 4.62
CA ALA A 44 4.07 -7.80 5.05
C ALA A 44 5.42 -7.20 4.64
N ARG A 45 5.45 -6.29 3.64
CA ARG A 45 6.65 -5.55 3.22
C ARG A 45 7.15 -4.54 4.26
N CYS A 46 6.34 -4.15 5.24
CA CYS A 46 6.81 -3.27 6.32
C CYS A 46 7.91 -3.98 7.13
N MET A 47 9.08 -3.35 7.30
CA MET A 47 10.21 -3.94 8.03
C MET A 47 10.12 -3.80 9.56
N ASN A 48 9.07 -3.16 10.07
CA ASN A 48 8.93 -2.82 11.50
C ASN A 48 10.18 -2.12 12.08
N CYS A 49 10.63 -1.04 11.40
CA CYS A 49 11.86 -0.33 11.73
C CYS A 49 11.88 0.21 13.17
N ALA A 50 13.01 0.05 13.88
CA ALA A 50 13.19 0.61 15.23
C ALA A 50 13.09 2.14 15.28
N LEU A 51 13.52 2.82 14.21
CA LEU A 51 13.33 4.25 14.01
C LEU A 51 12.41 4.47 12.79
N PRO A 52 11.08 4.50 12.97
CA PRO A 52 10.15 4.55 11.86
C PRO A 52 10.05 5.96 11.27
N PHE A 53 10.77 6.22 10.19
CA PHE A 53 10.70 7.49 9.46
C PHE A 53 9.32 7.78 8.86
N CYS A 54 8.54 6.73 8.56
CA CYS A 54 7.15 6.88 8.09
C CYS A 54 6.26 7.61 9.10
N LEU A 55 6.40 7.33 10.40
CA LEU A 55 5.66 8.01 11.47
C LEU A 55 6.03 9.50 11.52
N LYS A 56 7.33 9.82 11.48
CA LYS A 56 7.82 11.21 11.48
C LYS A 56 7.45 11.98 10.22
N GLY A 57 7.32 11.29 9.08
CA GLY A 57 6.90 11.90 7.81
C GLY A 57 5.40 12.14 7.70
N CYS A 58 4.58 11.53 8.56
CA CYS A 58 3.15 11.76 8.58
C CYS A 58 2.83 13.00 9.43
N PRO A 59 2.24 14.07 8.86
CA PRO A 59 1.93 15.29 9.61
C PRO A 59 0.85 15.08 10.69
N LEU A 60 0.06 14.01 10.57
CA LEU A 60 -0.96 13.64 11.55
C LEU A 60 -0.42 12.74 12.67
N GLY A 61 0.81 12.24 12.54
CA GLY A 61 1.40 11.34 13.54
C GLY A 61 0.72 9.95 13.61
N ASN A 62 0.19 9.46 12.48
CA ASN A 62 -0.42 8.13 12.42
C ASN A 62 0.59 7.03 12.79
N LEU A 63 0.19 6.10 13.67
CA LEU A 63 0.96 4.89 13.99
C LEU A 63 0.93 3.93 12.79
N ILE A 64 1.94 4.02 11.93
CA ILE A 64 2.02 3.27 10.67
C ILE A 64 2.56 1.85 10.89
N PRO A 65 3.72 1.64 11.54
CA PRO A 65 4.13 0.31 12.01
C PRO A 65 3.29 -0.17 13.19
#